data_AF-A0A1I2VCR9-F1
#
_entry.id   AF-A0A1I2VCR9-F1
#
_cell.length_a   1.000
_cell.length_b   1.000
_cell.length_c   1.000
_cell.angle_alpha   90.00
_cell.angle_beta   90.00
_cell.angle_gamma   90.00
#
_symmetry.space_group_name_H-M   'P 1'
#
loop_
_entity.id
_entity.type
_entity.pdbx_description
1 polymer ?
#
loop_
_entity_poly.entity_id
_entity_poly.type
_entity_poly.pdbx_seq_one_letter_code
_entity_poly.pdbx_strand_id
1 'polypeptide(L)' 'MGTIIVLLILIAIVSAIIRTIIKDKKSGKSSCGGNCGKCGGCH' A
#
# COMPACT_ATOMS: atom_id res chain seq x y z
N MET A 1 7.23 -25.25 18.48
CA MET A 1 7.85 -23.94 18.81
C MET A 1 8.18 -23.09 17.58
N GLY A 2 8.66 -23.67 16.48
CA GLY A 2 8.93 -22.91 15.23
C GLY A 2 7.68 -22.26 14.59
N THR A 3 6.50 -22.84 14.76
CA THR A 3 5.26 -22.37 14.14
C THR A 3 4.87 -20.95 14.56
N ILE A 4 5.10 -20.59 15.83
CA ILE A 4 4.78 -19.24 16.33
C ILE A 4 5.70 -18.20 15.69
N ILE A 5 6.98 -18.52 15.55
CA ILE A 5 7.96 -17.63 14.91
C ILE A 5 7.59 -17.41 13.43
N VAL A 6 7.21 -18.48 12.73
CA VAL A 6 6.76 -18.40 11.33
C VAL A 6 5.51 -17.52 11.20
N LEU A 7 4.51 -17.68 12.08
CA LEU A 7 3.30 -16.87 12.05
C LEU A 7 3.58 -15.38 12.28
N LEU A 8 4.47 -15.05 13.23
CA LEU A 8 4.84 -13.65 13.49
C LEU A 8 5.54 -13.03 12.28
N ILE A 9 6.45 -13.76 11.63
CA ILE A 9 7.14 -13.30 10.42
C ILE A 9 6.14 -13.07 9.28
N LEU A 10 5.21 -14.00 9.06
CA LEU A 10 4.20 -13.85 8.01
C LEU A 10 3.31 -12.62 8.25
N ILE A 11 2.84 -12.41 9.48
CA ILE A 11 2.02 -11.24 9.83
C ILE A 11 2.81 -9.94 9.62
N ALA A 12 4.09 -9.91 10.01
CA ALA A 12 4.95 -8.75 9.80
C ALA A 12 5.10 -8.40 8.32
N ILE A 13 5.38 -9.39 7.47
CA ILE A 13 5.54 -9.21 6.01
C ILE A 13 4.23 -8.72 5.39
N VAL A 14 3.10 -9.37 5.69
CA VAL A 14 1.77 -9.00 5.15
C VAL A 14 1.41 -7.56 5.55
N SER A 15 1.63 -7.18 6.82
CA SER A 15 1.35 -5.83 7.29
C SER A 15 2.25 -4.78 6.62
N ALA A 16 3.52 -5.11 6.35
CA ALA A 16 4.45 -4.24 5.63
C ALA A 16 4.03 -4.03 4.17
N ILE A 17 3.60 -5.09 3.47
CA ILE A 17 3.08 -5.01 2.10
C ILE A 17 1.85 -4.11 2.05
N ILE A 18 0.86 -4.32 2.92
CA ILE A 18 -0.37 -3.51 2.97
C ILE A 18 -0.03 -2.04 3.27
N ARG A 19 0.88 -1.78 4.20
CA ARG A 19 1.36 -0.41 4.50
C ARG A 19 2.01 0.23 3.28
N THR A 20 2.84 -0.51 2.55
CA THR A 20 3.47 -0.02 1.31
C THR A 20 2.41 0.25 0.25
N ILE A 21 1.42 -0.62 0.05
CA ILE A 21 0.33 -0.39 -0.91
C ILE A 21 -0.49 0.86 -0.54
N ILE A 22 -0.83 1.03 0.75
CA ILE A 22 -1.57 2.21 1.20
C ILE A 22 -0.73 3.47 1.04
N LYS A 23 0.57 3.42 1.40
CA LYS A 23 1.50 4.54 1.24
C LYS A 23 1.75 4.87 -0.22
N ASP A 24 1.86 3.86 -1.08
CA ASP A 24 2.04 4.01 -2.53
C ASP A 24 0.80 4.64 -3.18
N LYS A 25 -0.39 4.18 -2.77
CA LYS A 25 -1.68 4.77 -3.14
C LYS A 25 -1.82 6.21 -2.64
N LYS A 26 -1.34 6.52 -1.43
CA LYS A 26 -1.36 7.88 -0.85
C LYS A 26 -0.26 8.79 -1.43
N SER A 27 0.86 8.22 -1.85
CA SER A 27 2.00 8.92 -2.45
C SER A 27 1.84 9.15 -3.95
N GLY A 28 0.68 8.83 -4.52
CA GLY A 28 0.33 9.21 -5.89
C GLY A 28 1.05 8.40 -6.97
N LYS A 29 1.53 7.19 -6.69
CA LYS A 29 2.16 6.30 -7.69
C LYS A 29 1.15 5.63 -8.64
N SER A 30 -0.01 6.25 -8.80
CA SER A 30 -0.93 6.03 -9.90
C SER A 30 -1.14 7.40 -10.54
N SER A 31 -0.84 7.49 -11.83
CA SER A 31 -1.20 8.59 -12.71
C SER A 31 -2.64 9.05 -12.38
N CYS A 32 -2.78 10.15 -11.65
CA CYS A 32 -4.02 10.63 -11.02
C CYS A 32 -4.75 9.63 -10.09
N GLY A 33 -4.33 9.62 -8.81
CA GLY A 33 -4.93 8.87 -7.70
C GLY A 33 -6.36 9.28 -7.34
N GLY A 34 -7.34 8.93 -8.18
CA GLY A 34 -8.76 8.83 -7.83
C GLY A 34 -9.51 10.14 -7.53
N ASN A 35 -8.86 11.30 -7.68
CA ASN A 35 -9.50 12.60 -7.56
C ASN A 35 -9.17 13.47 -8.79
N CYS A 36 -9.77 13.11 -9.93
CA CYS A 36 -9.57 13.78 -11.22
C CYS A 36 -9.84 15.29 -11.21
N GLY A 37 -10.63 15.82 -10.27
CA GLY A 37 -10.93 17.26 -10.20
C GLY A 37 -9.77 18.19 -9.80
N LYS A 38 -8.60 17.66 -9.44
CA LYS A 38 -7.39 18.46 -9.09
C LYS A 38 -6.16 18.13 -9.95
N CYS A 39 -6.25 17.11 -10.80
CA CYS A 39 -5.25 16.83 -11.83
C CYS A 39 -5.62 17.68 -13.06
N GLY A 40 -4.80 18.67 -13.42
CA GLY A 40 -5.02 19.55 -14.59
C GLY A 40 -4.92 18.89 -15.96
N GLY A 41 -5.34 17.62 -16.08
CA GLY A 41 -5.31 16.82 -17.31
C GLY A 41 -6.61 16.06 -17.59
N CYS A 42 -7.68 16.25 -16.81
CA CYS A 42 -9.02 15.86 -17.23
C CYS A 42 -9.64 17.05 -17.99
N HIS A 43 -9.79 16.89 -19.29
CA HIS A 43 -10.55 17.80 -20.14
C HIS A 43 -12.03 17.76 -19.73
#